data_AF-A0A0Q6SGJ6-F1
#
_entry.id   AF-A0A0Q6SGJ6-F1
#
_cell.length_a   1.000
_cell.length_b   1.000
_cell.length_c   1.000
_cell.angle_alpha   90.00
_cell.angle_beta   90.00
_cell.angle_gamma   90.00
#
_symmetry.space_group_name_H-M   'P 1'
#
loop_
_entity.id
_entity.type
_entity.pdbx_description
1 polymer ?
#
loop_
_entity_poly.entity_id
_entity_poly.type
_entity_poly.pdbx_seq_one_letter_code
_entity_poly.pdbx_strand_id
1 'polypeptide(L)'
;MKATVCLTLLTAGLALAPDLAYAQSAAPVEGILEWFVGVLQGNVARSLAIIAVCFLGFLFLTGRMAWQGAISIVIGIAIIFGAAQLVDAMKSSAGI
;
A
#
# COMPACT_ATOMS: atom_id res chain seq x y z
N MET A 1 -26.72 -16.56 13.20
CA MET A 1 -25.66 -16.36 12.18
C MET A 1 -25.18 -14.92 12.03
N LYS A 2 -25.99 -13.89 12.34
CA LYS A 2 -25.60 -12.46 12.26
C LYS A 2 -24.64 -12.02 13.39
N ALA A 3 -24.80 -12.60 14.58
CA ALA A 3 -24.03 -12.24 15.78
C ALA A 3 -22.57 -12.73 15.78
N THR A 4 -22.28 -13.82 15.07
CA THR A 4 -20.92 -14.39 14.99
C THR A 4 -19.98 -13.52 14.16
N VAL A 5 -20.50 -12.86 13.11
CA VAL A 5 -19.73 -11.94 12.25
C VAL A 5 -19.34 -10.66 13.00
N CYS A 6 -20.23 -10.16 13.87
CA CYS A 6 -19.96 -8.99 14.70
C CYS A 6 -18.87 -9.26 15.74
N LEU A 7 -18.80 -10.47 16.30
CA LEU A 7 -17.80 -10.81 17.31
C LEU A 7 -16.40 -10.96 16.70
N THR A 8 -16.29 -11.53 15.48
CA THR A 8 -14.99 -11.62 14.77
C THR A 8 -14.49 -10.26 14.29
N LEU A 9 -15.39 -9.33 13.92
CA LEU A 9 -15.02 -7.95 13.58
C LEU A 9 -14.52 -7.16 14.80
N LEU A 10 -15.08 -7.44 15.99
CA LEU A 10 -14.61 -6.82 17.23
C LEU A 10 -13.22 -7.34 17.65
N THR A 11 -12.95 -8.64 17.47
CA THR A 11 -11.62 -9.22 17.77
C THR A 11 -10.55 -8.77 16.78
N ALA A 12 -10.90 -8.53 15.52
CA ALA A 12 -10.00 -7.89 14.55
C ALA A 12 -9.75 -6.40 14.88
N GLY A 13 -10.75 -5.71 15.44
CA GLY A 13 -10.61 -4.34 15.95
C GLY A 13 -9.69 -4.22 17.17
N LEU A 14 -9.68 -5.20 18.08
CA LEU A 14 -8.80 -5.21 19.24
C LEU A 14 -7.36 -5.69 18.95
N ALA A 15 -7.12 -6.39 17.84
CA ALA A 15 -5.77 -6.76 17.42
C ALA A 15 -5.02 -5.61 16.70
N LEU A 16 -5.73 -4.57 16.27
CA LEU A 16 -5.16 -3.38 15.63
C LEU A 16 -4.95 -2.21 16.59
N ALA A 17 -5.03 -2.45 17.90
CA ALA A 17 -4.54 -1.54 18.91
C ALA A 17 -3.18 -2.01 19.43
N PRO A 18 -2.06 -1.82 18.70
CA PRO A 18 -0.80 -1.63 19.38
C PRO A 18 -0.89 -0.23 20.00
N ASP A 19 -1.08 -0.19 21.31
CA ASP A 19 -0.46 0.78 22.20
C ASP A 19 -0.47 2.24 21.73
N LEU A 20 -1.43 2.98 22.28
CA LEU A 20 -1.38 4.42 22.54
C LEU A 20 -0.18 4.83 23.46
N ALA A 21 1.00 4.19 23.37
CA ALA A 21 2.05 4.24 24.38
C ALA A 21 3.46 4.66 23.91
N TYR A 22 3.63 5.21 22.69
CA TYR A 22 4.88 5.86 22.29
C TYR A 22 4.71 7.31 21.79
N ALA A 23 3.60 7.96 22.19
CA ALA A 23 3.16 9.27 21.73
C ALA A 23 3.97 10.51 22.20
N GLN A 24 5.24 10.41 22.60
CA GLN A 24 5.98 11.63 23.01
C GLN A 24 7.49 11.68 22.72
N SER A 25 8.10 10.65 22.13
CA SER A 25 9.55 10.64 21.82
C SER A 25 9.88 10.18 20.39
N ALA A 26 8.91 10.23 19.48
CA ALA A 26 9.01 9.69 18.13
C ALA A 26 9.46 10.70 17.05
N ALA A 27 9.88 11.91 17.40
CA ALA A 27 10.32 12.91 16.40
C ALA A 27 11.42 12.40 15.43
N PRO A 28 12.41 11.59 15.86
CA PRO A 28 13.37 10.98 14.94
C PRO A 28 12.75 9.84 14.09
N VAL A 29 11.76 9.13 14.65
CA VAL A 29 11.12 7.99 14.00
C VAL A 29 10.20 8.46 12.87
N GLU A 30 9.47 9.55 13.09
CA GLU A 30 8.60 10.16 12.08
C GLU A 30 9.41 10.64 10.86
N GLY A 31 10.55 11.30 11.08
CA GLY A 31 11.44 11.72 9.99
C GLY A 31 12.07 10.55 9.22
N ILE A 32 12.37 9.43 9.88
CA ILE A 32 12.82 8.20 9.22
C ILE A 32 11.69 7.62 8.36
N LEU A 33 10.46 7.57 8.89
CA LEU A 33 9.30 7.08 8.15
C LEU A 33 8.98 7.98 6.94
N GLU A 34 9.04 9.30 7.08
CA GLU A 34 8.87 10.22 5.94
C GLU A 34 9.95 10.05 4.88
N TRP A 35 11.20 9.79 5.27
CA TRP A 35 12.26 9.45 4.33
C TRP A 35 11.96 8.15 3.58
N PHE A 36 11.51 7.10 4.29
CA PHE A 36 11.11 5.85 3.67
C PHE A 36 9.92 6.03 2.71
N VAL A 37 8.91 6.82 3.09
CA VAL A 37 7.79 7.18 2.19
C VAL A 37 8.30 7.98 1.00
N GLY A 38 9.23 8.91 1.19
CA GLY A 38 9.87 9.66 0.10
C GLY A 38 10.62 8.75 -0.89
N VAL A 39 11.29 7.71 -0.40
CA VAL A 39 11.95 6.71 -1.26
C VAL A 39 10.92 5.82 -1.95
N LEU A 40 9.91 5.33 -1.22
CA LEU A 40 8.92 4.36 -1.74
C LEU A 40 7.80 4.97 -2.57
N GLN A 41 7.56 6.28 -2.47
CA GLN A 41 6.55 7.01 -3.25
C GLN A 41 7.18 8.01 -4.25
N GLY A 42 8.46 8.35 -4.07
CA GLY A 42 9.16 9.33 -4.88
C GLY A 42 9.75 8.78 -6.18
N ASN A 43 10.88 9.36 -6.60
CA ASN A 43 11.46 9.07 -7.92
C ASN A 43 11.93 7.60 -8.07
N VAL A 44 12.39 6.99 -6.98
CA VAL A 44 12.86 5.59 -6.97
C VAL A 44 11.70 4.63 -7.29
N ALA A 45 10.53 4.85 -6.69
CA ALA A 45 9.33 4.07 -6.95
C ALA A 45 8.89 4.15 -8.43
N ARG A 46 8.94 5.35 -9.01
CA ARG A 46 8.67 5.57 -10.44
C ARG A 46 9.65 4.79 -11.31
N SER A 47 10.94 4.84 -11.00
CA SER A 47 11.96 4.06 -11.73
C SER A 47 11.69 2.55 -11.66
N LEU A 48 11.34 2.02 -10.49
CA LEU A 48 10.98 0.61 -10.35
C LEU A 48 9.72 0.23 -11.13
N ALA A 49 8.71 1.09 -11.13
CA ALA A 49 7.49 0.86 -11.91
C ALA A 49 7.78 0.80 -13.42
N ILE A 50 8.62 1.71 -13.94
CA ILE A 50 9.03 1.70 -15.34
C ILE A 50 9.77 0.40 -15.68
N ILE A 51 10.70 -0.05 -14.83
CA ILE A 51 11.42 -1.31 -15.02
C ILE A 51 10.44 -2.50 -15.09
N ALA A 52 9.46 -2.57 -14.17
CA ALA A 52 8.44 -3.63 -14.18
C ALA A 52 7.60 -3.63 -15.47
N VAL A 53 7.22 -2.46 -15.99
CA VAL A 53 6.53 -2.33 -17.27
C VAL A 53 7.41 -2.72 -18.45
N CYS A 54 8.72 -2.41 -18.41
CA CYS A 54 9.66 -2.87 -19.43
C CYS A 54 9.72 -4.41 -19.48
N PHE A 55 9.79 -5.09 -18.33
CA PHE A 55 9.73 -6.56 -18.28
C PHE A 55 8.43 -7.10 -18.88
N LEU A 56 7.30 -6.44 -18.64
CA LEU A 56 6.04 -6.80 -19.29
C LEU A 56 6.13 -6.70 -20.81
N GLY A 57 6.73 -5.63 -21.33
CA GLY A 57 6.98 -5.46 -22.76
C GLY A 57 7.82 -6.59 -23.37
N PHE A 58 8.86 -7.05 -22.67
CA PHE A 58 9.64 -8.21 -23.09
C PHE A 58 8.82 -9.52 -23.10
N LEU A 59 7.92 -9.70 -22.13
CA LEU A 59 7.06 -10.88 -22.06
C LEU A 59 6.08 -10.94 -23.25
N PHE A 60 5.61 -9.78 -23.73
CA PHE A 60 4.76 -9.67 -24.92
C PHE A 60 5.48 -10.12 -26.20
N LEU A 61 6.78 -9.87 -26.32
CA LEU A 61 7.58 -10.28 -27.48
C LEU A 61 7.75 -11.81 -27.57
N THR A 62 7.47 -12.56 -26.50
CA THR A 62 7.59 -14.03 -26.46
C THR A 62 6.43 -14.74 -27.20
N GLY A 63 5.53 -14.00 -27.85
CA GLY A 63 4.46 -14.54 -28.72
C GLY A 63 3.28 -15.19 -27.96
N ARG A 64 3.48 -15.58 -26.70
CA ARG A 64 2.42 -16.02 -25.78
C ARG A 64 2.10 -14.92 -24.78
N MET A 65 1.18 -14.04 -25.16
CA MET A 65 0.77 -12.90 -24.34
C MET A 65 0.05 -13.37 -23.07
N ALA A 66 0.78 -13.36 -21.95
CA ALA A 66 0.23 -13.66 -20.64
C ALA A 66 -0.58 -12.45 -20.12
N TRP A 67 -1.82 -12.33 -20.58
CA TRP A 67 -2.78 -11.30 -20.15
C TRP A 67 -2.91 -11.21 -18.62
N GLN A 68 -2.83 -12.35 -17.93
CA GLN A 68 -2.85 -12.40 -16.47
C GLN A 68 -1.65 -11.69 -15.84
N GLY A 69 -0.45 -11.87 -16.42
CA GLY A 69 0.76 -11.17 -15.98
C GLY A 69 0.66 -9.66 -16.21
N ALA A 70 0.14 -9.26 -17.37
CA ALA A 70 -0.04 -7.85 -17.72
C ALA A 70 -0.95 -7.12 -16.72
N ILE A 71 -2.12 -7.70 -16.45
CA ILE A 71 -3.10 -7.10 -15.53
C ILE A 71 -2.53 -7.03 -14.10
N SER A 72 -1.84 -8.07 -13.63
CA SER A 72 -1.26 -8.08 -12.28
C SER A 72 -0.25 -6.96 -12.05
N ILE A 73 0.59 -6.65 -13.04
CA ILE A 73 1.60 -5.60 -12.95
C ILE A 73 0.94 -4.22 -12.92
N VAL A 74 -0.06 -3.98 -13.79
CA VAL A 74 -0.79 -2.71 -13.83
C VAL A 74 -1.53 -2.45 -12.51
N ILE A 75 -2.18 -3.47 -11.95
CA ILE A 75 -2.86 -3.36 -10.64
C ILE A 75 -1.84 -3.06 -9.54
N GLY A 76 -0.69 -3.74 -9.53
CA GLY A 76 0.36 -3.48 -8.54
C GLY A 76 0.85 -2.03 -8.58
N ILE A 77 1.11 -1.50 -9.76
CA ILE A 77 1.52 -0.09 -9.96
C ILE A 77 0.43 0.86 -9.48
N ALA A 78 -0.84 0.60 -9.79
CA ALA A 78 -1.97 1.42 -9.35
C ALA A 78 -2.09 1.48 -7.81
N ILE A 79 -1.86 0.35 -7.12
CA ILE A 79 -1.90 0.30 -5.65
C ILE A 79 -0.73 1.08 -5.05
N ILE A 80 0.50 0.91 -5.55
CA ILE A 80 1.69 1.62 -5.04
C ILE A 80 1.47 3.14 -5.12
N PHE A 81 1.05 3.66 -6.27
CA PHE A 81 0.86 5.10 -6.44
C PHE A 81 -0.44 5.64 -5.83
N GLY A 82 -1.46 4.80 -5.67
CA GLY A 82 -2.75 5.15 -5.07
C GLY A 82 -2.80 5.07 -3.55
N ALA A 83 -1.83 4.42 -2.90
CA ALA A 83 -1.85 4.15 -1.46
C ALA A 83 -1.98 5.41 -0.60
N ALA A 84 -1.27 6.49 -0.92
CA ALA A 84 -1.32 7.73 -0.15
C ALA A 84 -2.75 8.32 -0.11
N GLN A 85 -3.38 8.45 -1.27
CA GLN A 85 -4.75 8.98 -1.40
C GLN A 85 -5.78 8.09 -0.68
N LEU A 86 -5.58 6.76 -0.71
CA LEU A 86 -6.42 5.82 0.03
C LEU A 86 -6.32 6.08 1.54
N VAL A 87 -5.11 6.21 2.07
CA VAL A 87 -4.87 6.46 3.50
C VAL A 87 -5.40 7.83 3.91
N ASP A 88 -5.23 8.86 3.08
CA ASP A 88 -5.75 10.20 3.35
C ASP A 88 -7.28 10.23 3.35
N ALA A 89 -7.93 9.52 2.41
CA ALA A 89 -9.38 9.35 2.39
C ALA A 89 -9.89 8.60 3.64
N MET A 90 -9.15 7.59 4.11
CA MET A 90 -9.46 6.90 5.36
C MET A 90 -9.34 7.82 6.57
N LYS A 91 -8.29 8.66 6.65
CA LYS A 91 -8.13 9.67 7.71
C LYS A 91 -9.29 10.66 7.70
N SER A 92 -9.63 11.20 6.53
CA SER A 92 -10.73 12.15 6.34
C SER A 92 -12.10 11.58 6.75
N SER A 93 -12.38 10.32 6.39
CA SER A 93 -13.64 9.65 6.76
C SER A 93 -13.73 9.24 8.23
N ALA A 94 -12.58 9.05 8.90
CA ALA A 94 -12.53 8.74 10.33
C ALA A 94 -12.86 9.96 11.23
N GLY A 95 -12.98 11.17 10.67
CA GLY A 95 -13.40 12.36 11.41
C GLY A 95 -12.37 12.86 12.43
N ILE A 96 -11.09 12.69 12.12
CA ILE A 96 -9.94 13.23 12.85
C ILE A 96 -9.27 14.31 12.00
#